data_AF-A0A2T0Q0I1-F1
#
_entry.id   AF-A0A2T0Q0I1-F1
#
_cell.length_a   1.000
_cell.length_b   1.000
_cell.length_c   1.000
_cell.angle_alpha   90.00
_cell.angle_beta   90.00
_cell.angle_gamma   90.00
#
_symmetry.space_group_name_H-M   'P 1'
#
loop_
_entity.id
_entity.type
_entity.pdbx_description
1 polymer ?
#
loop_
_entity_poly.entity_id
_entity_poly.type
_entity_poly.pdbx_seq_one_letter_code
_entity_poly.pdbx_strand_id
1 'polypeptide(L)'
;MTSADEILIVGGGIGGLATALALTRTGRRARVLERAAEFGEIGAGLQLAPNATRLLEHLGVLDEVISAGVQPRRLVFRSAVSGEELTSLPLDADFEKRYGGPYVVVHRGDLLGILLEACRRAGVELHTSAHVTGVDNLDEAGQVTLADGSTRRGAAVVAADGVRSQIRRRFSADEPVGSGYVAYRGTIPAEQAHDHLHPTDVVLWIGPGIHYVHYPLRSGTLYNQVAVFRSPGYAAGEAEWGTPEELDAAFASAVPHIREGLTTLWRDRRWAMEDREPISTWTDGRIALLGDAAHPMLQYLAQGACQALEDAVCLAGALRGGDDGIPAALRAYQDVRAPRTARLQRTARLWGDMWHVDGVSMLMRDELFRSRDVHDHRYVEWLYGTEPHEAGPPMPAPIAAVAGVG
;
A
#
# COMPACT_ATOMS: atom_id res chain seq x y z
N MET A 1 -0.30 10.28 -32.61
CA MET A 1 -0.18 8.83 -32.85
C MET A 1 0.60 8.27 -31.68
N THR A 2 0.03 7.32 -30.93
CA THR A 2 0.78 6.59 -29.90
C THR A 2 1.87 5.81 -30.61
N SER A 3 3.10 5.87 -30.09
CA SER A 3 4.19 5.07 -30.65
C SER A 3 4.11 3.69 -30.03
N ALA A 4 4.31 2.65 -30.84
CA ALA A 4 4.27 1.26 -30.41
C ALA A 4 5.29 0.92 -29.31
N ASP A 5 6.21 1.83 -28.97
CA ASP A 5 7.30 1.60 -28.00
C ASP A 5 6.95 2.04 -26.57
N GLU A 6 5.79 2.68 -26.34
CA GLU A 6 5.39 3.16 -25.01
C GLU A 6 4.60 2.11 -24.20
N ILE A 7 4.76 2.12 -22.87
CA ILE A 7 3.95 1.30 -21.95
C ILE A 7 2.76 2.13 -21.48
N LEU A 8 1.55 1.60 -21.66
CA LEU A 8 0.33 2.22 -21.16
C LEU A 8 0.05 1.75 -19.73
N ILE A 9 -0.17 2.68 -18.81
CA ILE A 9 -0.46 2.41 -17.40
C ILE A 9 -1.87 2.89 -17.12
N VAL A 10 -2.75 1.97 -16.75
CA VAL A 10 -4.15 2.25 -16.44
C VAL A 10 -4.30 2.45 -14.93
N GLY A 11 -4.51 3.69 -14.50
CA GLY A 11 -4.61 4.08 -13.08
C GLY A 11 -3.44 4.97 -12.64
N GLY A 12 -3.78 6.12 -12.07
CA GLY A 12 -2.88 7.17 -11.61
C GLY A 12 -2.66 7.20 -10.10
N GLY A 13 -2.89 6.09 -9.40
CA GLY A 13 -2.55 5.94 -7.98
C GLY A 13 -1.06 5.73 -7.74
N ILE A 14 -0.67 5.48 -6.48
CA ILE A 14 0.73 5.26 -6.07
C ILE A 14 1.43 4.21 -6.95
N GLY A 15 0.82 3.05 -7.16
CA GLY A 15 1.41 1.98 -7.98
C GLY A 15 1.60 2.36 -9.45
N GLY A 16 0.62 3.05 -10.04
CA GLY A 16 0.69 3.48 -11.44
C GLY A 16 1.75 4.56 -11.67
N LEU A 17 1.78 5.58 -10.81
CA LEU A 17 2.79 6.64 -10.90
C LEU A 17 4.21 6.11 -10.62
N ALA A 18 4.37 5.25 -9.61
CA ALA A 18 5.67 4.62 -9.34
C ALA A 18 6.14 3.75 -10.51
N THR A 19 5.23 3.01 -11.16
CA THR A 19 5.55 2.20 -12.34
C THR A 19 5.99 3.07 -13.50
N ALA A 20 5.30 4.18 -13.76
CA ALA A 20 5.66 5.12 -14.82
C ALA A 20 7.06 5.70 -14.60
N LEU A 21 7.33 6.14 -13.37
CA LEU A 21 8.64 6.67 -12.98
C LEU A 21 9.74 5.60 -13.10
N ALA A 22 9.48 4.37 -12.64
CA ALA A 22 10.43 3.26 -12.74
C ALA A 22 10.78 2.93 -14.21
N LEU A 23 9.79 2.93 -15.10
CA LEU A 23 9.99 2.67 -16.54
C LEU A 23 10.83 3.76 -17.22
N THR A 24 10.61 5.03 -16.90
CA THR A 24 11.43 6.11 -17.49
C THR A 24 12.91 5.98 -17.11
N ARG A 25 13.19 5.51 -15.89
CA ARG A 25 14.58 5.24 -15.44
C ARG A 25 15.24 4.08 -16.16
N THR A 26 14.46 3.16 -16.75
CA THR A 26 14.99 2.08 -17.58
C THR A 26 15.04 2.44 -19.07
N GLY A 27 14.75 3.70 -19.43
CA GLY A 27 14.76 4.19 -20.81
C GLY A 27 13.46 3.92 -21.58
N ARG A 28 12.42 3.39 -20.92
CA ARG A 28 11.11 3.17 -21.54
C ARG A 28 10.20 4.36 -21.37
N ARG A 29 9.45 4.69 -22.42
CA ARG A 29 8.39 5.70 -22.35
C ARG A 29 7.16 5.10 -21.67
N ALA A 30 6.54 5.89 -20.81
CA ALA A 30 5.35 5.51 -20.08
C ALA A 30 4.27 6.58 -20.23
N ARG A 31 3.03 6.13 -20.36
CA ARG A 31 1.83 6.97 -20.37
C ARG A 31 0.85 6.50 -19.32
N VAL A 32 0.48 7.39 -18.40
CA VAL A 32 -0.52 7.11 -17.35
C VAL A 32 -1.88 7.62 -17.80
N LEU A 33 -2.89 6.76 -17.69
CA LEU A 33 -4.29 7.03 -17.98
C LEU A 33 -5.08 6.95 -16.66
N GLU A 34 -5.41 8.10 -16.09
CA GLU A 34 -6.19 8.24 -14.86
C GLU A 34 -7.64 8.64 -15.19
N ARG A 35 -8.61 7.96 -14.58
CA ARG A 35 -10.04 8.22 -14.81
C ARG A 35 -10.52 9.53 -14.19
N ALA A 36 -9.95 9.93 -13.04
CA ALA A 36 -10.33 11.14 -12.33
C ALA A 36 -9.92 12.38 -13.13
N ALA A 37 -10.66 13.48 -12.94
CA ALA A 37 -10.37 14.75 -13.61
C ALA A 37 -9.03 15.35 -13.17
N GLU A 38 -8.61 15.03 -11.96
CA GLU A 38 -7.37 15.49 -11.34
C GLU A 38 -6.71 14.32 -10.60
N PHE A 39 -5.38 14.33 -10.54
CA PHE A 39 -4.66 13.41 -9.67
C PHE A 39 -4.87 13.84 -8.22
N GLY A 40 -5.38 12.93 -7.41
CA GLY A 40 -5.63 13.20 -6.01
C GLY A 40 -5.94 11.93 -5.25
N GLU A 41 -5.79 12.00 -3.94
CA GLU A 41 -6.13 10.94 -3.02
C GLU A 41 -6.88 11.54 -1.84
N ILE A 42 -7.91 10.83 -1.38
CA ILE A 42 -8.57 11.17 -0.12
C ILE A 42 -7.67 10.59 0.98
N GLY A 43 -6.82 11.44 1.53
CA GLY A 43 -5.68 11.00 2.31
C GLY A 43 -5.98 10.76 3.79
N ALA A 44 -5.72 9.55 4.23
CA ALA A 44 -5.26 9.27 5.59
C ALA A 44 -3.75 8.96 5.52
N GLY A 45 -3.12 8.81 6.68
CA GLY A 45 -1.73 8.37 6.75
C GLY A 45 -1.53 6.98 6.16
N LEU A 46 -0.34 6.72 5.63
CA LEU A 46 0.13 5.39 5.28
C LEU A 46 1.51 5.15 5.90
N GLN A 47 1.92 3.89 5.93
CA GLN A 47 3.20 3.47 6.49
C GLN A 47 4.05 2.86 5.37
N LEU A 48 5.32 3.26 5.30
CA LEU A 48 6.32 2.82 4.33
C LEU A 48 7.47 2.17 5.09
N ALA A 49 7.55 0.85 4.99
CA ALA A 49 8.61 0.08 5.62
C ALA A 49 9.88 0.04 4.72
N PRO A 50 11.03 -0.48 5.21
CA PRO A 50 12.29 -0.47 4.48
C PRO A 50 12.26 -1.10 3.08
N ASN A 51 11.43 -2.13 2.88
CA ASN A 51 11.23 -2.74 1.57
C ASN A 51 10.63 -1.78 0.53
N ALA A 52 9.90 -0.75 0.97
CA ALA A 52 9.38 0.31 0.11
C ALA A 52 10.30 1.53 0.04
N THR A 53 10.90 1.96 1.16
CA THR A 53 11.74 3.16 1.19
C THR A 53 13.03 2.99 0.40
N ARG A 54 13.63 1.78 0.39
CA ARG A 54 14.73 1.44 -0.54
C ARG A 54 14.35 1.64 -2.02
N LEU A 55 13.11 1.35 -2.37
CA LEU A 55 12.62 1.53 -3.73
C LEU A 55 12.34 3.00 -4.04
N LEU A 56 11.86 3.77 -3.05
CA LEU A 56 11.73 5.22 -3.18
C LEU A 56 13.10 5.90 -3.32
N GLU A 57 14.15 5.36 -2.68
CA GLU A 57 15.53 5.80 -2.88
C GLU A 57 16.00 5.49 -4.31
N HIS A 58 15.73 4.29 -4.80
CA HIS A 58 16.00 3.94 -6.19
C HIS A 58 15.25 4.83 -7.19
N LEU A 59 14.01 5.19 -6.86
CA LEU A 59 13.20 6.17 -7.59
C LEU A 59 13.60 7.62 -7.30
N GLY A 60 14.66 7.87 -6.53
CA GLY A 60 15.22 9.18 -6.24
C GLY A 60 14.19 10.18 -5.71
N VAL A 61 13.27 9.70 -4.88
CA VAL A 61 12.22 10.51 -4.22
C VAL A 61 12.17 10.30 -2.70
N LEU A 62 13.07 9.48 -2.14
CA LEU A 62 13.06 9.16 -0.71
C LEU A 62 13.28 10.41 0.15
N ASP A 63 14.17 11.32 -0.25
CA ASP A 63 14.44 12.54 0.52
C ASP A 63 13.19 13.43 0.62
N GLU A 64 12.45 13.61 -0.48
CA GLU A 64 11.17 14.32 -0.44
C GLU A 64 10.14 13.61 0.43
N VAL A 65 10.11 12.27 0.40
CA VAL A 65 9.19 11.47 1.23
C VAL A 65 9.53 11.58 2.72
N ILE A 66 10.81 11.54 3.09
CA ILE A 66 11.28 11.73 4.46
C ILE A 66 10.92 13.15 4.94
N SER A 67 11.15 14.15 4.10
CA SER A 67 10.85 15.56 4.40
C SER A 67 9.35 15.80 4.64
N ALA A 68 8.48 15.17 3.84
CA ALA A 68 7.03 15.25 4.01
C ALA A 68 6.48 14.36 5.14
N GLY A 69 7.22 13.32 5.52
CA GLY A 69 6.80 12.29 6.45
C GLY A 69 7.22 12.53 7.91
N VAL A 70 7.15 11.46 8.69
CA VAL A 70 7.74 11.33 10.02
C VAL A 70 8.42 9.97 10.07
N GLN A 71 9.61 9.91 10.66
CA GLN A 71 10.31 8.65 10.94
C GLN A 71 9.97 8.22 12.37
N PRO A 72 9.09 7.23 12.56
CA PRO A 72 8.73 6.83 13.90
C PRO A 72 9.89 6.10 14.59
N ARG A 73 9.99 6.24 15.92
CA ARG A 73 11.04 5.57 16.70
C ARG A 73 10.74 4.09 16.91
N ARG A 74 9.44 3.75 17.01
CA ARG A 74 8.97 2.40 17.30
C ARG A 74 7.62 2.14 16.65
N LEU A 75 7.36 0.87 16.35
CA LEU A 75 6.00 0.33 16.21
C LEU A 75 5.62 -0.31 17.54
N VAL A 76 4.53 0.13 18.17
CA VAL A 76 4.16 -0.27 19.53
C VAL A 76 2.81 -0.97 19.50
N PHE A 77 2.73 -2.16 20.08
CA PHE A 77 1.45 -2.84 20.34
C PHE A 77 1.03 -2.61 21.79
N ARG A 78 -0.21 -2.18 21.98
CA ARG A 78 -0.83 -1.98 23.30
C ARG A 78 -2.13 -2.77 23.42
N SER A 79 -2.46 -3.17 24.65
CA SER A 79 -3.78 -3.75 24.92
C SER A 79 -4.83 -2.64 24.88
N ALA A 80 -5.86 -2.81 24.06
CA ALA A 80 -7.02 -1.91 24.03
C ALA A 80 -7.89 -2.01 25.30
N VAL A 81 -7.67 -3.03 26.13
CA VAL A 81 -8.43 -3.31 27.36
C VAL A 81 -7.68 -2.82 28.61
N SER A 82 -6.42 -3.23 28.81
CA SER A 82 -5.65 -2.85 30.00
C SER A 82 -4.87 -1.54 29.83
N GLY A 83 -4.59 -1.15 28.59
CA GLY A 83 -3.78 0.01 28.25
C GLY A 83 -2.27 -0.23 28.28
N GLU A 84 -1.84 -1.42 28.70
CA GLU A 84 -0.44 -1.81 28.81
C GLU A 84 0.24 -1.91 27.44
N GLU A 85 1.53 -1.58 27.40
CA GLU A 85 2.40 -1.91 26.28
C GLU A 85 2.70 -3.41 26.29
N LEU A 86 2.38 -4.09 25.18
CA LEU A 86 2.56 -5.53 25.03
C LEU A 86 3.93 -5.84 24.41
N THR A 87 4.31 -5.14 23.35
CA THR A 87 5.62 -5.29 22.69
C THR A 87 5.89 -4.09 21.80
N SER A 88 7.13 -3.93 21.33
CA SER A 88 7.46 -2.95 20.30
C SER A 88 8.55 -3.45 19.34
N LEU A 89 8.58 -2.87 18.15
CA LEU A 89 9.69 -3.00 17.20
C LEU A 89 10.45 -1.67 17.20
N PRO A 90 11.69 -1.64 17.72
CA PRO A 90 12.58 -0.48 17.57
C PRO A 90 12.87 -0.22 16.09
N LEU A 91 12.78 1.04 15.69
CA LEU A 91 13.08 1.53 14.34
C LEU A 91 14.27 2.48 14.41
N ASP A 92 15.35 2.00 15.04
CA ASP A 92 16.57 2.75 15.28
C ASP A 92 17.59 2.56 14.14
N ALA A 93 18.79 3.11 14.32
CA ALA A 93 19.87 2.99 13.35
C ALA A 93 20.28 1.54 13.05
N ASP A 94 20.12 0.62 14.00
CA ASP A 94 20.41 -0.80 13.76
C ASP A 94 19.33 -1.45 12.87
N PHE A 95 18.06 -1.09 13.06
CA PHE A 95 16.97 -1.49 12.16
C PHE A 95 17.20 -0.96 10.73
N GLU A 96 17.54 0.33 10.59
CA GLU A 96 17.81 0.94 9.29
C GLU A 96 19.01 0.29 8.60
N LYS A 97 20.11 0.08 9.34
CA LYS A 97 21.30 -0.60 8.83
C LYS A 97 21.00 -2.04 8.42
N ARG A 98 20.16 -2.75 9.16
CA ARG A 98 19.78 -4.14 8.87
C ARG A 98 18.95 -4.26 7.59
N TYR A 99 18.00 -3.36 7.38
CA TYR A 99 17.04 -3.44 6.27
C TYR A 99 17.30 -2.46 5.13
N GLY A 100 18.35 -1.65 5.23
CA GLY A 100 18.86 -0.76 4.18
C GLY A 100 17.98 0.47 3.92
N GLY A 101 17.05 0.82 4.81
CA GLY A 101 16.20 1.99 4.65
C GLY A 101 15.37 2.30 5.90
N PRO A 102 14.87 3.53 6.03
CA PRO A 102 14.06 3.93 7.17
C PRO A 102 12.63 3.39 7.08
N TYR A 103 11.96 3.37 8.23
CA TYR A 103 10.50 3.30 8.27
C TYR A 103 9.96 4.73 8.26
N VAL A 104 8.99 5.03 7.39
CA VAL A 104 8.42 6.37 7.26
C VAL A 104 6.89 6.29 7.29
N VAL A 105 6.25 7.16 8.07
CA VAL A 105 4.81 7.40 7.95
C VAL A 105 4.58 8.72 7.24
N VAL A 106 3.69 8.72 6.25
CA VAL A 106 3.46 9.88 5.38
C VAL A 106 1.98 10.00 5.04
N HIS A 107 1.51 11.21 4.78
CA HIS A 107 0.16 11.41 4.29
C HIS A 107 0.05 10.88 2.85
N ARG A 108 -0.99 10.09 2.55
CA ARG A 108 -1.14 9.43 1.25
C ARG A 108 -1.13 10.42 0.07
N GLY A 109 -1.78 11.58 0.24
CA GLY A 109 -1.80 12.63 -0.77
C GLY A 109 -0.42 13.24 -1.03
N ASP A 110 0.44 13.31 0.00
CA ASP A 110 1.77 13.90 -0.12
C ASP A 110 2.70 12.93 -0.89
N LEU A 111 2.65 11.62 -0.59
CA LEU A 111 3.37 10.60 -1.38
C LEU A 111 2.93 10.59 -2.85
N LEU A 112 1.62 10.66 -3.10
CA LEU A 112 1.08 10.74 -4.46
C LEU A 112 1.62 11.98 -5.19
N GLY A 113 1.57 13.14 -4.54
CA GLY A 113 2.09 14.40 -5.09
C GLY A 113 3.58 14.33 -5.42
N ILE A 114 4.39 13.75 -4.53
CA ILE A 114 5.83 13.57 -4.76
C ILE A 114 6.08 12.69 -5.99
N LEU A 115 5.40 11.55 -6.10
CA LEU A 115 5.51 10.66 -7.28
C LEU A 115 5.03 11.34 -8.55
N LEU A 116 3.94 12.10 -8.48
CA LEU A 116 3.39 12.85 -9.61
C LEU A 116 4.38 13.90 -10.13
N GLU A 117 4.97 14.69 -9.23
CA GLU A 117 6.00 15.67 -9.61
C GLU A 117 7.24 15.00 -10.18
N ALA A 118 7.66 13.87 -9.60
CA ALA A 118 8.78 13.10 -10.14
C ALA A 118 8.49 12.57 -11.55
N CYS A 119 7.27 12.08 -11.82
CA CYS A 119 6.82 11.71 -13.15
C CYS A 119 6.86 12.89 -14.13
N ARG A 120 6.41 14.09 -13.71
CA ARG A 120 6.47 15.31 -14.53
C ARG A 120 7.91 15.67 -14.88
N ARG A 121 8.82 15.65 -13.89
CA ARG A 121 10.26 15.90 -14.10
C ARG A 121 10.89 14.88 -15.05
N ALA A 122 10.45 13.62 -14.98
CA ALA A 122 10.94 12.54 -15.83
C ALA A 122 10.31 12.52 -17.24
N GLY A 123 9.37 13.43 -17.55
CA GLY A 123 8.71 13.50 -18.86
C GLY A 123 7.69 12.38 -19.12
N VAL A 124 7.11 11.80 -18.06
CA VAL A 124 5.99 10.86 -18.19
C VAL A 124 4.78 11.56 -18.80
N GLU A 125 4.12 10.92 -19.76
CA GLU A 125 2.87 11.43 -20.32
C GLU A 125 1.70 11.12 -19.36
N LEU A 126 1.14 12.15 -18.73
CA LEU A 126 0.10 12.03 -17.71
C LEU A 126 -1.24 12.52 -18.26
N HIS A 127 -2.25 11.64 -18.33
CA HIS A 127 -3.59 11.97 -18.80
C HIS A 127 -4.62 11.72 -17.71
N THR A 128 -5.36 12.76 -17.35
CA THR A 128 -6.56 12.69 -16.52
C THR A 128 -7.81 12.54 -17.39
N SER A 129 -8.97 12.28 -16.77
CA SER A 129 -10.24 12.03 -17.46
C SER A 129 -10.17 10.92 -18.53
N ALA A 130 -9.20 10.01 -18.40
CA ALA A 130 -8.93 8.93 -19.32
C ALA A 130 -9.43 7.62 -18.72
N HIS A 131 -10.76 7.45 -18.68
CA HIS A 131 -11.37 6.25 -18.13
C HIS A 131 -11.27 5.08 -19.12
N VAL A 132 -10.40 4.11 -18.83
CA VAL A 132 -10.28 2.86 -19.59
C VAL A 132 -11.40 1.90 -19.20
N THR A 133 -12.10 1.38 -20.20
CA THR A 133 -13.26 0.46 -20.04
C THR A 133 -13.00 -0.92 -20.65
N GLY A 134 -11.93 -1.09 -21.42
CA GLY A 134 -11.57 -2.37 -22.03
C GLY A 134 -10.09 -2.46 -22.35
N VAL A 135 -9.60 -3.70 -22.42
CA VAL A 135 -8.22 -4.02 -22.82
C VAL A 135 -8.18 -5.24 -23.73
N ASP A 136 -7.36 -5.16 -24.77
CA ASP A 136 -7.17 -6.21 -25.76
C ASP A 136 -5.68 -6.48 -25.95
N ASN A 137 -5.32 -7.77 -25.97
CA ASN A 137 -4.00 -8.22 -26.37
C ASN A 137 -4.00 -8.45 -27.88
N LEU A 138 -3.22 -7.64 -28.62
CA LEU A 138 -2.99 -7.80 -30.06
C LEU A 138 -1.62 -8.47 -30.27
N ASP A 139 -1.34 -8.91 -31.50
CA ASP A 139 -0.08 -9.61 -31.83
C ASP A 139 1.16 -8.80 -31.42
N GLU A 140 1.21 -7.52 -31.82
CA GLU A 140 2.38 -6.64 -31.59
C GLU A 140 2.12 -5.48 -30.63
N ALA A 141 0.96 -5.43 -29.96
CA ALA A 141 0.63 -4.34 -29.05
C ALA A 141 -0.41 -4.74 -27.99
N GLY A 142 -0.36 -4.08 -26.84
CA GLY A 142 -1.53 -3.98 -25.97
C GLY A 142 -2.39 -2.80 -26.39
N GLN A 143 -3.71 -2.97 -26.37
CA GLN A 143 -4.67 -1.90 -26.66
C GLN A 143 -5.58 -1.66 -25.47
N VAL A 144 -5.87 -0.38 -25.20
CA VAL A 144 -6.92 0.05 -24.27
C VAL A 144 -8.04 0.74 -25.03
N THR A 145 -9.26 0.56 -24.54
CA THR A 145 -10.47 1.27 -24.99
C THR A 145 -10.89 2.24 -23.91
N LEU A 146 -11.08 3.51 -24.27
CA LEU A 146 -11.53 4.58 -23.38
C LEU A 146 -13.06 4.69 -23.39
N ALA A 147 -13.63 5.31 -22.37
CA ALA A 147 -15.07 5.50 -22.21
C ALA A 147 -15.71 6.34 -23.33
N ASP A 148 -14.93 7.17 -24.03
CA ASP A 148 -15.37 7.92 -25.23
C ASP A 148 -15.38 7.06 -26.51
N GLY A 149 -15.02 5.78 -26.42
CA GLY A 149 -14.91 4.83 -27.53
C GLY A 149 -13.60 4.90 -28.30
N SER A 150 -12.71 5.85 -27.98
CA SER A 150 -11.39 5.91 -28.60
C SER A 150 -10.47 4.82 -28.07
N THR A 151 -9.47 4.43 -28.87
CA THR A 151 -8.49 3.41 -28.50
C THR A 151 -7.08 3.97 -28.48
N ARG A 152 -6.24 3.39 -27.62
CA ARG A 152 -4.80 3.68 -27.56
C ARG A 152 -4.03 2.37 -27.59
N ARG A 153 -2.90 2.36 -28.29
CA ARG A 153 -2.01 1.20 -28.41
C ARG A 153 -0.64 1.52 -27.85
N GLY A 154 -0.04 0.56 -27.16
CA GLY A 154 1.34 0.61 -26.69
C GLY A 154 2.00 -0.77 -26.70
N ALA A 155 3.29 -0.84 -26.40
CA ALA A 155 4.06 -2.08 -26.39
C ALA A 155 3.50 -3.08 -25.36
N ALA A 156 2.97 -2.55 -24.26
CA ALA A 156 2.26 -3.28 -23.22
C ALA A 156 1.22 -2.39 -22.50
N VAL A 157 0.31 -3.03 -21.77
CA VAL A 157 -0.65 -2.39 -20.86
C VAL A 157 -0.42 -2.93 -19.45
N VAL A 158 -0.21 -2.03 -18.49
CA VAL A 158 -0.14 -2.34 -17.06
C VAL A 158 -1.42 -1.83 -16.39
N ALA A 159 -2.21 -2.74 -15.85
CA ALA A 159 -3.43 -2.44 -15.12
C ALA A 159 -3.12 -2.21 -13.65
N ALA A 160 -3.14 -0.94 -13.24
CA ALA A 160 -2.98 -0.45 -11.88
C ALA A 160 -4.28 0.25 -11.40
N ASP A 161 -5.45 -0.25 -11.83
CA ASP A 161 -6.78 0.35 -11.64
C ASP A 161 -7.44 -0.01 -10.28
N GLY A 162 -6.66 -0.57 -9.36
CA GLY A 162 -6.99 -0.72 -7.94
C GLY A 162 -7.89 -1.92 -7.61
N VAL A 163 -8.36 -1.97 -6.36
CA VAL A 163 -9.13 -3.12 -5.80
C VAL A 163 -10.42 -3.46 -6.56
N ARG A 164 -11.01 -2.45 -7.23
CA ARG A 164 -12.21 -2.60 -8.09
C ARG A 164 -11.86 -2.73 -9.57
N SER A 165 -10.65 -3.24 -9.87
CA SER A 165 -10.16 -3.40 -11.23
C SER A 165 -11.17 -4.12 -12.12
N GLN A 166 -11.55 -3.47 -13.22
CA GLN A 166 -12.38 -4.13 -14.24
C GLN A 166 -11.52 -5.00 -15.15
N ILE A 167 -10.25 -4.62 -15.34
CA ILE A 167 -9.28 -5.36 -16.16
C ILE A 167 -8.97 -6.72 -15.53
N ARG A 168 -8.95 -6.82 -14.20
CA ARG A 168 -8.78 -8.09 -13.46
C ARG A 168 -9.73 -9.19 -13.94
N ARG A 169 -10.94 -8.86 -14.39
CA ARG A 169 -11.94 -9.83 -14.87
C ARG A 169 -11.47 -10.68 -16.06
N ARG A 170 -10.46 -10.19 -16.80
CA ARG A 170 -9.80 -10.96 -17.86
C ARG A 170 -9.01 -12.15 -17.32
N PHE A 171 -8.50 -12.05 -16.09
CA PHE A 171 -7.62 -13.03 -15.47
C PHE A 171 -8.37 -13.94 -14.47
N SER A 172 -9.42 -13.42 -13.85
CA SER A 172 -10.15 -14.12 -12.80
C SER A 172 -11.56 -13.56 -12.65
N ALA A 173 -12.56 -14.44 -12.48
CA ALA A 173 -13.94 -14.09 -12.19
C ALA A 173 -14.21 -13.99 -10.68
N ASP A 174 -13.17 -13.81 -9.86
CA ASP A 174 -13.29 -13.69 -8.42
C ASP A 174 -14.01 -12.39 -8.00
N GLU A 175 -14.65 -12.43 -6.84
CA GLU A 175 -15.24 -11.26 -6.18
C GLU A 175 -14.46 -10.91 -4.91
N PRO A 176 -14.53 -9.66 -4.42
CA PRO A 176 -13.91 -9.28 -3.15
C PRO A 176 -14.41 -10.17 -2.00
N VAL A 177 -13.50 -10.53 -1.10
CA VAL A 177 -13.78 -11.30 0.10
C VAL A 177 -13.88 -10.34 1.28
N GLY A 178 -15.09 -10.17 1.81
CA GLY A 178 -15.33 -9.35 2.99
C GLY A 178 -14.79 -10.02 4.25
N SER A 179 -13.96 -9.29 5.02
CA SER A 179 -13.43 -9.78 6.30
C SER A 179 -14.43 -9.68 7.45
N GLY A 180 -15.54 -8.96 7.27
CA GLY A 180 -16.48 -8.59 8.33
C GLY A 180 -15.98 -7.49 9.27
N TYR A 181 -14.84 -6.87 8.94
CA TYR A 181 -14.32 -5.71 9.64
C TYR A 181 -14.55 -4.42 8.86
N VAL A 182 -14.65 -3.32 9.60
CA VAL A 182 -14.89 -1.97 9.07
C VAL A 182 -13.84 -1.04 9.62
N ALA A 183 -13.26 -0.21 8.76
CA ALA A 183 -12.34 0.84 9.15
C ALA A 183 -13.01 2.22 9.08
N TYR A 184 -12.81 3.00 10.13
CA TYR A 184 -13.03 4.45 10.18
C TYR A 184 -11.67 5.14 10.24
N ARG A 185 -11.58 6.31 9.63
CA ARG A 185 -10.34 7.10 9.55
C ARG A 185 -10.61 8.53 9.98
N GLY A 186 -9.58 9.17 10.49
CA GLY A 186 -9.61 10.59 10.82
C GLY A 186 -8.20 11.16 10.89
N THR A 187 -8.12 12.47 10.70
CA THR A 187 -6.88 13.20 10.95
C THR A 187 -7.18 14.41 11.81
N ILE A 188 -6.36 14.67 12.82
CA ILE A 188 -6.50 15.85 13.68
C ILE A 188 -5.24 16.70 13.67
N PRO A 189 -5.36 18.04 13.68
CA PRO A 189 -4.23 18.92 13.94
C PRO A 189 -3.57 18.58 15.27
N ALA A 190 -2.24 18.66 15.33
CA ALA A 190 -1.50 18.32 16.55
C ALA A 190 -1.82 19.24 17.75
N GLU A 191 -2.27 20.46 17.50
CA GLU A 191 -2.77 21.38 18.54
C GLU A 191 -4.09 20.91 19.19
N GLN A 192 -4.81 20.01 18.52
CA GLN A 192 -6.04 19.36 19.01
C GLN A 192 -5.78 17.93 19.46
N ALA A 193 -4.51 17.48 19.41
CA ALA A 193 -4.12 16.15 19.84
C ALA A 193 -4.20 16.06 21.37
N HIS A 194 -4.78 14.96 21.84
CA HIS A 194 -4.79 14.63 23.26
C HIS A 194 -3.38 14.26 23.74
N ASP A 195 -3.08 14.50 25.02
CA ASP A 195 -1.76 14.27 25.64
C ASP A 195 -1.25 12.82 25.51
N HIS A 196 -2.13 11.86 25.24
CA HIS A 196 -1.79 10.44 25.12
C HIS A 196 -1.35 10.01 23.70
N LEU A 197 -1.41 10.90 22.71
CA LEU A 197 -0.94 10.62 21.36
C LEU A 197 0.59 10.72 21.33
N HIS A 198 1.25 9.61 20.99
CA HIS A 198 2.70 9.57 21.03
C HIS A 198 3.30 10.42 19.88
N PRO A 199 4.22 11.36 20.17
CA PRO A 199 4.70 12.32 19.18
C PRO A 199 5.56 11.71 18.08
N THR A 200 6.03 10.48 18.26
CA THR A 200 7.00 9.85 17.36
C THR A 200 6.77 8.35 17.13
N ASP A 201 5.74 7.72 17.69
CA ASP A 201 5.58 6.26 17.56
C ASP A 201 4.34 5.96 16.73
N VAL A 202 4.36 4.81 16.07
CA VAL A 202 3.14 4.19 15.55
C VAL A 202 2.59 3.30 16.65
N VAL A 203 1.40 3.62 17.17
CA VAL A 203 0.79 2.86 18.26
C VAL A 203 -0.44 2.12 17.74
N LEU A 204 -0.43 0.81 17.91
CA LEU A 204 -1.52 -0.10 17.59
C LEU A 204 -2.11 -0.67 18.87
N TRP A 205 -3.33 -0.28 19.17
CA TRP A 205 -4.13 -0.82 20.26
C TRP A 205 -4.91 -2.01 19.73
N ILE A 206 -4.72 -3.19 20.32
CA ILE A 206 -5.35 -4.43 19.86
C ILE A 206 -6.22 -5.03 20.98
N GLY A 207 -7.36 -5.60 20.61
CA GLY A 207 -8.30 -6.18 21.57
C GLY A 207 -9.43 -6.97 20.90
N PRO A 208 -10.35 -7.54 21.70
CA PRO A 208 -11.42 -8.40 21.23
C PRO A 208 -12.25 -7.74 20.11
N GLY A 209 -12.12 -8.24 18.88
CA GLY A 209 -12.86 -7.72 17.73
C GLY A 209 -12.55 -6.27 17.33
N ILE A 210 -11.57 -5.61 17.95
CA ILE A 210 -11.24 -4.20 17.69
C ILE A 210 -9.74 -3.96 17.57
N HIS A 211 -9.35 -2.99 16.76
CA HIS A 211 -8.05 -2.35 16.90
C HIS A 211 -8.14 -0.86 16.58
N TYR A 212 -7.26 -0.07 17.17
CA TYR A 212 -7.16 1.36 16.92
C TYR A 212 -5.69 1.72 16.70
N VAL A 213 -5.40 2.49 15.66
CA VAL A 213 -4.04 2.88 15.28
C VAL A 213 -3.93 4.39 15.25
N HIS A 214 -2.86 4.93 15.82
CA HIS A 214 -2.52 6.33 15.64
C HIS A 214 -1.02 6.55 15.41
N TYR A 215 -0.70 7.61 14.67
CA TYR A 215 0.68 8.04 14.42
C TYR A 215 0.72 9.49 13.89
N PRO A 216 1.82 10.22 14.14
CA PRO A 216 2.03 11.56 13.60
C PRO A 216 2.24 11.54 12.08
N LEU A 217 1.92 12.65 11.44
CA LEU A 217 2.10 12.95 10.02
C LEU A 217 2.62 14.39 9.86
N ARG A 218 3.17 14.72 8.69
CA ARG A 218 3.60 16.07 8.31
C ARG A 218 4.46 16.74 9.38
N SER A 219 5.58 16.10 9.71
CA SER A 219 6.49 16.57 10.77
C SER A 219 5.80 16.82 12.12
N GLY A 220 4.77 16.03 12.45
CA GLY A 220 4.06 16.11 13.73
C GLY A 220 2.98 17.20 13.80
N THR A 221 2.60 17.82 12.69
CA THR A 221 1.52 18.83 12.64
C THR A 221 0.12 18.23 12.53
N LEU A 222 0.03 16.95 12.17
CA LEU A 222 -1.22 16.21 12.01
C LEU A 222 -1.06 14.82 12.64
N TYR A 223 -2.12 14.27 13.23
CA TYR A 223 -2.18 12.88 13.66
C TYR A 223 -3.15 12.10 12.81
N ASN A 224 -2.69 10.95 12.32
CA ASN A 224 -3.55 9.95 11.71
C ASN A 224 -4.19 9.06 12.77
N GLN A 225 -5.45 8.72 12.59
CA GLN A 225 -6.20 7.80 13.43
C GLN A 225 -7.01 6.83 12.58
N VAL A 226 -7.01 5.57 12.96
CA VAL A 226 -7.78 4.51 12.30
C VAL A 226 -8.42 3.63 13.37
N ALA A 227 -9.74 3.54 13.38
CA ALA A 227 -10.45 2.56 14.21
C ALA A 227 -10.98 1.45 13.33
N VAL A 228 -10.78 0.21 13.75
CA VAL A 228 -11.27 -0.98 13.07
C VAL A 228 -12.02 -1.86 14.05
N PHE A 229 -13.21 -2.31 13.66
CA PHE A 229 -14.02 -3.19 14.47
C PHE A 229 -14.70 -4.26 13.61
N ARG A 230 -15.00 -5.41 14.24
CA ARG A 230 -15.82 -6.47 13.67
C ARG A 230 -17.29 -6.02 13.69
N SER A 231 -17.93 -5.96 12.53
CA SER A 231 -19.31 -5.51 12.40
C SER A 231 -20.32 -6.64 12.71
N PRO A 232 -21.21 -6.47 13.69
CA PRO A 232 -22.33 -7.39 13.90
C PRO A 232 -23.30 -7.42 12.72
N GLY A 233 -23.61 -6.27 12.11
CA GLY A 233 -24.51 -6.18 10.96
C GLY A 233 -24.00 -6.97 9.74
N TYR A 234 -22.68 -7.00 9.51
CA TYR A 234 -22.10 -7.87 8.48
C TYR A 234 -22.40 -9.34 8.74
N ALA A 235 -22.21 -9.80 9.99
CA ALA A 235 -22.48 -11.19 10.36
C ALA A 235 -23.98 -11.54 10.27
N ALA A 236 -24.85 -10.55 10.50
CA ALA A 236 -26.30 -10.68 10.34
C ALA A 236 -26.78 -10.59 8.88
N GLY A 237 -25.91 -10.25 7.92
CA GLY A 237 -26.27 -10.09 6.52
C GLY A 237 -27.09 -8.82 6.23
N GLU A 238 -26.91 -7.78 7.06
CA GLU A 238 -27.61 -6.52 6.89
C GLU A 238 -27.13 -5.75 5.64
N ALA A 239 -28.05 -5.06 4.99
CA ALA A 239 -27.74 -4.29 3.77
C ALA A 239 -26.84 -3.08 4.06
N GLU A 240 -27.05 -2.44 5.22
CA GLU A 240 -26.20 -1.37 5.72
C GLU A 240 -25.54 -1.81 7.02
N TRP A 241 -24.24 -2.01 6.98
CA TRP A 241 -23.44 -2.44 8.14
C TRP A 241 -22.22 -1.53 8.32
N GLY A 242 -21.59 -1.63 9.48
CA GLY A 242 -20.43 -0.82 9.83
C GLY A 242 -20.76 0.60 10.27
N THR A 243 -21.96 0.86 10.77
CA THR A 243 -22.43 2.23 11.06
C THR A 243 -21.64 2.90 12.20
N PRO A 244 -21.73 4.23 12.36
CA PRO A 244 -21.13 4.93 13.50
C PRO A 244 -21.59 4.39 14.85
N GLU A 245 -22.83 3.90 14.95
CA GLU A 245 -23.38 3.30 16.16
C GLU A 245 -22.71 1.96 16.48
N GLU A 246 -22.44 1.13 15.46
CA GLU A 246 -21.66 -0.09 15.66
C GLU A 246 -20.24 0.22 16.11
N LEU A 247 -19.62 1.27 15.55
CA LEU A 247 -18.30 1.73 15.98
C LEU A 247 -18.29 2.10 17.47
N ASP A 248 -19.22 2.94 17.90
CA ASP A 248 -19.28 3.39 19.29
C ASP A 248 -19.58 2.21 20.25
N ALA A 249 -20.45 1.28 19.85
CA ALA A 249 -20.75 0.08 20.62
C ALA A 249 -19.53 -0.87 20.73
N ALA A 250 -18.81 -1.10 19.63
CA ALA A 250 -17.66 -2.01 19.59
C ALA A 250 -16.51 -1.54 20.49
N PHE A 251 -16.34 -0.23 20.64
CA PHE A 251 -15.28 0.36 21.45
C PHE A 251 -15.74 0.82 22.85
N ALA A 252 -16.98 0.53 23.26
CA ALA A 252 -17.53 1.04 24.53
C ALA A 252 -16.71 0.66 25.77
N SER A 253 -16.06 -0.51 25.76
CA SER A 253 -15.21 -1.02 26.84
C SER A 253 -13.71 -0.74 26.66
N ALA A 254 -13.31 -0.07 25.57
CA ALA A 254 -11.93 0.27 25.31
C ALA A 254 -11.41 1.31 26.31
N VAL A 255 -10.08 1.34 26.52
CA VAL A 255 -9.44 2.33 27.39
C VAL A 255 -9.84 3.77 27.01
N PRO A 256 -9.91 4.71 27.98
CA PRO A 256 -10.35 6.09 27.73
C PRO A 256 -9.67 6.77 26.53
N HIS A 257 -8.36 6.56 26.36
CA HIS A 257 -7.58 7.11 25.26
C HIS A 257 -8.16 6.77 23.87
N ILE A 258 -8.58 5.51 23.68
CA ILE A 258 -9.15 5.09 22.40
C ILE A 258 -10.50 5.78 22.20
N ARG A 259 -11.36 5.77 23.22
CA ARG A 259 -12.71 6.37 23.17
C ARG A 259 -12.67 7.87 22.87
N GLU A 260 -11.69 8.60 23.42
CA GLU A 260 -11.45 10.01 23.09
C GLU A 260 -11.10 10.17 21.61
N GLY A 261 -10.16 9.39 21.09
CA GLY A 261 -9.77 9.42 19.67
C GLY A 261 -10.94 9.20 18.70
N LEU A 262 -11.89 8.31 19.04
CA LEU A 262 -13.07 8.04 18.20
C LEU A 262 -13.95 9.27 17.94
N THR A 263 -13.92 10.28 18.83
CA THR A 263 -14.71 11.51 18.67
C THR A 263 -14.25 12.36 17.49
N THR A 264 -13.04 12.11 16.99
CA THR A 264 -12.39 12.89 15.92
C THR A 264 -12.32 12.17 14.57
N LEU A 265 -12.86 10.94 14.50
CA LEU A 265 -12.95 10.18 13.25
C LEU A 265 -14.04 10.75 12.35
N TRP A 266 -13.82 10.69 11.04
CA TRP A 266 -14.83 11.04 10.05
C TRP A 266 -15.98 10.04 10.10
N ARG A 267 -17.20 10.51 10.40
CA ARG A 267 -18.40 9.65 10.54
C ARG A 267 -19.20 9.53 9.23
N ASP A 268 -18.94 10.38 8.25
CA ASP A 268 -19.58 10.39 6.93
C ASP A 268 -19.05 9.28 6.00
N ARG A 269 -17.90 8.68 6.32
CA ARG A 269 -17.23 7.67 5.49
C ARG A 269 -16.67 6.52 6.31
N ARG A 270 -16.86 5.32 5.77
CA ARG A 270 -16.35 4.06 6.31
C ARG A 270 -15.85 3.17 5.19
N TRP A 271 -14.91 2.30 5.51
CA TRP A 271 -14.31 1.37 4.56
C TRP A 271 -14.57 -0.06 5.04
N ALA A 272 -15.42 -0.78 4.32
CA ALA A 272 -15.48 -2.23 4.41
C ALA A 272 -14.08 -2.80 4.10
N MET A 273 -13.59 -3.67 4.98
CA MET A 273 -12.30 -4.31 4.79
C MET A 273 -12.46 -5.56 3.95
N GLU A 274 -12.03 -5.45 2.70
CA GLU A 274 -12.12 -6.50 1.70
C GLU A 274 -10.73 -6.77 1.11
N ASP A 275 -10.46 -8.03 0.80
CA ASP A 275 -9.32 -8.42 -0.02
C ASP A 275 -9.78 -9.39 -1.12
N ARG A 276 -8.85 -10.10 -1.75
CA ARG A 276 -9.17 -11.15 -2.73
C ARG A 276 -8.28 -12.35 -2.50
N GLU A 277 -8.74 -13.54 -2.91
CA GLU A 277 -7.86 -14.70 -2.94
C GLU A 277 -6.68 -14.46 -3.89
N PRO A 278 -5.46 -14.91 -3.54
CA PRO A 278 -4.33 -14.81 -4.44
C PRO A 278 -4.57 -15.60 -5.73
N ILE A 279 -4.29 -14.97 -6.87
CA ILE A 279 -4.33 -15.61 -8.19
C ILE A 279 -2.91 -15.78 -8.73
N SER A 280 -2.67 -16.86 -9.47
CA SER A 280 -1.35 -17.18 -10.04
C SER A 280 -1.10 -16.54 -11.41
N THR A 281 -2.15 -16.10 -12.09
CA THR A 281 -2.07 -15.54 -13.45
C THR A 281 -2.38 -14.05 -13.41
N TRP A 282 -1.38 -13.22 -13.68
CA TRP A 282 -1.47 -11.76 -13.73
C TRP A 282 -1.24 -11.21 -15.14
N THR A 283 -0.83 -12.07 -16.08
CA THR A 283 -0.36 -11.67 -17.39
C THR A 283 -1.07 -12.42 -18.52
N ASP A 284 -1.35 -11.70 -19.59
CA ASP A 284 -1.95 -12.24 -20.82
C ASP A 284 -1.36 -11.47 -21.99
N GLY A 285 -0.43 -12.13 -22.69
CA GLY A 285 0.38 -11.51 -23.73
C GLY A 285 1.08 -10.25 -23.22
N ARG A 286 0.65 -9.10 -23.72
CA ARG A 286 1.20 -7.76 -23.45
C ARG A 286 0.42 -7.00 -22.37
N ILE A 287 -0.45 -7.67 -21.61
CA ILE A 287 -1.23 -7.09 -20.51
C ILE A 287 -0.76 -7.68 -19.17
N ALA A 288 -0.56 -6.85 -18.14
CA ALA A 288 -0.22 -7.29 -16.79
C ALA A 288 -0.99 -6.53 -15.70
N LEU A 289 -1.35 -7.21 -14.61
CA LEU A 289 -1.90 -6.60 -13.39
C LEU A 289 -0.78 -6.09 -12.45
N LEU A 290 -1.07 -5.01 -11.71
CA LEU A 290 -0.15 -4.40 -10.73
C LEU A 290 -0.90 -3.83 -9.51
N GLY A 291 -0.28 -3.90 -8.32
CA GLY A 291 -0.84 -3.38 -7.08
C GLY A 291 -2.17 -4.04 -6.72
N ASP A 292 -3.12 -3.26 -6.19
CA ASP A 292 -4.42 -3.77 -5.74
C ASP A 292 -5.28 -4.38 -6.87
N ALA A 293 -4.96 -4.17 -8.15
CA ALA A 293 -5.60 -4.91 -9.25
C ALA A 293 -5.17 -6.39 -9.26
N ALA A 294 -3.92 -6.67 -8.85
CA ALA A 294 -3.34 -8.01 -8.79
C ALA A 294 -3.52 -8.67 -7.41
N HIS A 295 -3.21 -7.95 -6.32
CA HIS A 295 -3.09 -8.52 -4.97
C HIS A 295 -3.63 -7.59 -3.87
N PRO A 296 -4.91 -7.18 -3.92
CA PRO A 296 -5.48 -6.38 -2.85
C PRO A 296 -5.46 -7.20 -1.54
N MET A 297 -5.05 -6.57 -0.44
CA MET A 297 -4.79 -7.23 0.84
C MET A 297 -5.38 -6.46 2.00
N LEU A 298 -5.73 -7.17 3.07
CA LEU A 298 -6.09 -6.53 4.34
C LEU A 298 -4.88 -5.77 4.90
N GLN A 299 -5.14 -4.62 5.52
CA GLN A 299 -4.10 -3.65 5.85
C GLN A 299 -3.23 -4.00 7.08
N TYR A 300 -3.41 -5.17 7.69
CA TYR A 300 -2.79 -5.54 8.97
C TYR A 300 -1.25 -5.54 8.96
N LEU A 301 -0.64 -5.72 7.78
CA LEU A 301 0.82 -5.63 7.61
C LEU A 301 1.29 -4.22 7.17
N ALA A 302 0.36 -3.32 6.84
CA ALA A 302 0.61 -2.02 6.22
C ALA A 302 1.42 -2.11 4.91
N GLN A 303 1.15 -3.12 4.08
CA GLN A 303 2.00 -3.47 2.93
C GLN A 303 1.40 -3.20 1.55
N GLY A 304 0.11 -2.88 1.38
CA GLY A 304 -0.48 -2.72 0.05
C GLY A 304 0.29 -1.74 -0.86
N ALA A 305 0.52 -0.50 -0.38
CA ALA A 305 1.32 0.49 -1.12
C ALA A 305 2.79 0.08 -1.27
N CYS A 306 3.38 -0.53 -0.23
CA CYS A 306 4.75 -1.04 -0.29
C CYS A 306 4.92 -2.09 -1.39
N GLN A 307 3.96 -2.99 -1.55
CA GLN A 307 3.98 -4.03 -2.58
C GLN A 307 3.72 -3.48 -3.97
N ALA A 308 2.90 -2.44 -4.12
CA ALA A 308 2.76 -1.75 -5.40
C ALA A 308 4.06 -1.05 -5.84
N LEU A 309 4.87 -0.55 -4.89
CA LEU A 309 6.22 -0.03 -5.17
C LEU A 309 7.19 -1.14 -5.57
N GLU A 310 7.15 -2.29 -4.88
CA GLU A 310 7.93 -3.48 -5.28
C GLU A 310 7.55 -3.96 -6.68
N ASP A 311 6.26 -3.97 -7.02
CA ASP A 311 5.81 -4.32 -8.36
C ASP A 311 6.36 -3.37 -9.41
N ALA A 312 6.28 -2.05 -9.16
CA ALA A 312 6.71 -1.02 -10.09
C ALA A 312 8.18 -1.20 -10.49
N VAL A 313 9.05 -1.42 -9.51
CA VAL A 313 10.49 -1.61 -9.74
C VAL A 313 10.77 -2.97 -10.36
N CYS A 314 10.12 -4.04 -9.91
CA CYS A 314 10.28 -5.38 -10.46
C CYS A 314 9.85 -5.44 -11.94
N LEU A 315 8.68 -4.87 -12.27
CA LEU A 315 8.15 -4.81 -13.62
C LEU A 315 9.04 -3.98 -14.54
N ALA A 316 9.48 -2.80 -14.09
CA ALA A 316 10.40 -1.97 -14.87
C ALA A 316 11.74 -2.68 -15.11
N GLY A 317 12.25 -3.41 -14.12
CA GLY A 317 13.45 -4.25 -14.21
C GLY A 317 13.31 -5.38 -15.23
N ALA A 318 12.17 -6.09 -15.19
CA ALA A 318 11.87 -7.17 -16.15
C ALA A 318 11.77 -6.64 -17.59
N LEU A 319 11.24 -5.43 -17.76
CA LEU A 319 11.09 -4.78 -19.07
C LEU A 319 12.35 -4.06 -19.58
N ARG A 320 13.52 -4.17 -18.92
CA ARG A 320 14.76 -3.51 -19.41
C ARG A 320 15.25 -3.99 -20.78
N GLY A 321 14.83 -5.18 -21.22
CA GLY A 321 15.14 -5.71 -22.55
C GLY A 321 14.49 -4.89 -23.67
N GLY A 322 14.83 -5.21 -24.93
CA GLY A 322 14.13 -4.67 -26.11
C GLY A 322 12.66 -5.11 -26.18
N ASP A 323 11.95 -4.72 -27.23
CA ASP A 323 10.53 -5.04 -27.39
C ASP A 323 10.27 -6.52 -27.72
N ASP A 324 11.31 -7.21 -28.22
CA ASP A 324 11.33 -8.65 -28.38
C ASP A 324 11.23 -9.33 -27.00
N GLY A 325 10.08 -9.94 -26.75
CA GLY A 325 9.86 -10.73 -25.53
C GLY A 325 9.16 -10.01 -24.39
N ILE A 326 8.46 -8.89 -24.62
CA ILE A 326 7.58 -8.25 -23.61
C ILE A 326 6.68 -9.27 -22.90
N PRO A 327 5.96 -10.18 -23.59
CA PRO A 327 5.15 -11.20 -22.89
C PRO A 327 5.95 -12.10 -21.96
N ALA A 328 7.20 -12.44 -22.31
CA ALA A 328 8.07 -13.23 -21.46
C ALA A 328 8.58 -12.42 -20.25
N ALA A 329 8.90 -11.14 -20.44
CA ALA A 329 9.29 -10.23 -19.36
C ALA A 329 8.15 -10.03 -18.36
N LEU A 330 6.91 -9.83 -18.82
CA LEU A 330 5.74 -9.72 -17.95
C LEU A 330 5.52 -11.02 -17.14
N ARG A 331 5.69 -12.19 -17.76
CA ARG A 331 5.65 -13.47 -17.03
C ARG A 331 6.75 -13.58 -15.97
N ALA A 332 7.98 -13.16 -16.28
CA ALA A 332 9.06 -13.15 -15.29
C ALA A 332 8.76 -12.23 -14.09
N TYR A 333 8.14 -11.06 -14.33
CA TYR A 333 7.63 -10.20 -13.26
C TYR A 333 6.59 -10.92 -12.39
N GLN A 334 5.60 -11.58 -13.00
CA GLN A 334 4.58 -12.35 -12.29
C GLN A 334 5.19 -13.47 -11.45
N ASP A 335 6.15 -14.22 -12.00
CA ASP A 335 6.75 -15.39 -11.34
C ASP A 335 7.51 -15.00 -10.07
N VAL A 336 8.05 -13.79 -10.01
CA VAL A 336 8.69 -13.22 -8.81
C VAL A 336 7.64 -12.68 -7.82
N ARG A 337 6.66 -11.93 -8.32
CA ARG A 337 5.78 -11.12 -7.48
C ARG A 337 4.57 -11.88 -6.93
N ALA A 338 3.96 -12.75 -7.72
CA ALA A 338 2.74 -13.46 -7.32
C ALA A 338 2.93 -14.34 -6.07
N PRO A 339 4.01 -15.14 -5.92
CA PRO A 339 4.23 -15.90 -4.69
C PRO A 339 4.45 -15.01 -3.45
N ARG A 340 5.18 -13.89 -3.63
CA ARG A 340 5.48 -12.95 -2.54
C ARG A 340 4.22 -12.27 -2.02
N THR A 341 3.40 -11.73 -2.91
CA THR A 341 2.16 -11.03 -2.52
C THR A 341 1.08 -12.01 -2.05
N ALA A 342 1.04 -13.23 -2.58
CA ALA A 342 0.16 -14.29 -2.06
C ALA A 342 0.47 -14.64 -0.60
N ARG A 343 1.76 -14.72 -0.24
CA ARG A 343 2.18 -14.90 1.17
C ARG A 343 1.70 -13.73 2.03
N LEU A 344 1.88 -12.50 1.56
CA LEU A 344 1.45 -11.30 2.27
C LEU A 344 -0.06 -11.23 2.49
N GLN A 345 -0.87 -11.51 1.46
CA GLN A 345 -2.33 -11.56 1.57
C GLN A 345 -2.77 -12.55 2.66
N ARG A 346 -2.22 -13.78 2.62
CA ARG A 346 -2.55 -14.83 3.61
C ARG A 346 -2.06 -14.50 5.01
N THR A 347 -0.82 -14.01 5.14
CA THR A 347 -0.26 -13.63 6.44
C THR A 347 -0.97 -12.43 7.03
N ALA A 348 -1.43 -11.47 6.22
CA ALA A 348 -2.21 -10.33 6.69
C ALA A 348 -3.51 -10.79 7.38
N ARG A 349 -4.23 -11.75 6.80
CA ARG A 349 -5.45 -12.34 7.41
C ARG A 349 -5.14 -12.94 8.78
N LEU A 350 -4.15 -13.84 8.86
CA LEU A 350 -3.75 -14.49 10.11
C LEU A 350 -3.27 -13.48 11.17
N TRP A 351 -2.52 -12.47 10.75
CA TRP A 351 -2.03 -11.42 11.63
C TRP A 351 -3.16 -10.56 12.19
N GLY A 352 -4.15 -10.22 11.36
CA GLY A 352 -5.37 -9.55 11.78
C GLY A 352 -6.20 -10.37 12.76
N ASP A 353 -6.42 -11.65 12.48
CA ASP A 353 -7.14 -12.55 13.40
C ASP A 353 -6.48 -12.57 14.78
N MET A 354 -5.15 -12.64 14.82
CA MET A 354 -4.38 -12.62 16.07
C MET A 354 -4.46 -11.28 16.81
N TRP A 355 -4.68 -10.14 16.14
CA TRP A 355 -4.91 -8.87 16.84
C TRP A 355 -6.24 -8.87 17.59
N HIS A 356 -7.22 -9.61 17.08
CA HIS A 356 -8.61 -9.48 17.45
C HIS A 356 -9.18 -10.61 18.30
N VAL A 357 -8.35 -11.58 18.70
CA VAL A 357 -8.73 -12.67 19.61
C VAL A 357 -9.28 -12.17 20.94
N ASP A 358 -10.13 -12.96 21.58
CA ASP A 358 -10.75 -12.70 22.87
C ASP A 358 -10.44 -13.79 23.91
N GLY A 359 -10.99 -13.65 25.12
CA GLY A 359 -10.92 -14.66 26.18
C GLY A 359 -9.51 -15.18 26.47
N VAL A 360 -9.36 -16.50 26.56
CA VAL A 360 -8.07 -17.16 26.84
C VAL A 360 -7.05 -16.92 25.72
N SER A 361 -7.50 -16.89 24.46
CA SER A 361 -6.63 -16.65 23.32
C SER A 361 -5.97 -15.27 23.37
N MET A 362 -6.70 -14.24 23.83
CA MET A 362 -6.16 -12.90 24.08
C MET A 362 -5.08 -12.93 25.16
N LEU A 363 -5.31 -13.63 26.27
CA LEU A 363 -4.32 -13.73 27.35
C LEU A 363 -3.03 -14.41 26.87
N MET A 364 -3.15 -15.47 26.07
CA MET A 364 -1.99 -16.15 25.47
C MET A 364 -1.26 -15.24 24.48
N ARG A 365 -1.98 -14.50 23.63
CA ARG A 365 -1.41 -13.55 22.68
C ARG A 365 -0.65 -12.43 23.40
N ASP A 366 -1.24 -11.86 24.45
CA ASP A 366 -0.62 -10.80 25.24
C ASP A 366 0.67 -11.30 25.91
N GLU A 367 0.67 -12.51 26.48
CA GLU A 367 1.87 -13.11 27.07
C GLU A 367 2.97 -13.42 26.03
N LEU A 368 2.59 -13.92 24.85
CA LEU A 368 3.52 -14.12 23.74
C LEU A 368 4.19 -12.79 23.32
N PHE A 369 3.44 -11.70 23.31
CA PHE A 369 3.96 -10.39 22.95
C PHE A 369 4.92 -9.86 24.02
N ARG A 370 4.55 -9.97 25.31
CA ARG A 370 5.37 -9.50 26.44
C ARG A 370 6.67 -10.28 26.61
N SER A 371 6.63 -11.59 26.37
CA SER A 371 7.80 -12.48 26.52
C SER A 371 8.78 -12.42 25.35
N ARG A 372 8.41 -11.77 24.23
CA ARG A 372 9.27 -11.64 23.05
C ARG A 372 10.43 -10.67 23.32
N ASP A 373 11.63 -11.05 22.91
CA ASP A 373 12.74 -10.09 22.76
C ASP A 373 12.43 -9.08 21.65
N VAL A 374 12.37 -7.80 22.00
CA VAL A 374 12.03 -6.73 21.06
C VAL A 374 13.03 -6.58 19.91
N HIS A 375 14.28 -7.03 20.11
CA HIS A 375 15.34 -7.06 19.09
C HIS A 375 15.37 -8.37 18.30
N ASP A 376 14.45 -9.32 18.55
CA ASP A 376 14.29 -10.50 17.71
C ASP A 376 13.49 -10.16 16.44
N HIS A 377 14.23 -10.10 15.33
CA HIS A 377 13.71 -9.73 14.01
C HIS A 377 13.14 -10.90 13.19
N ARG A 378 13.19 -12.15 13.67
CA ARG A 378 12.78 -13.34 12.88
C ARG A 378 11.35 -13.25 12.32
N TYR A 379 10.46 -12.54 13.01
CA TYR A 379 9.06 -12.36 12.60
C TYR A 379 8.86 -11.35 11.45
N VAL A 380 9.81 -10.43 11.25
CA VAL A 380 9.74 -9.35 10.25
C VAL A 380 10.80 -9.48 9.16
N GLU A 381 11.79 -10.36 9.32
CA GLU A 381 12.90 -10.55 8.38
C GLU A 381 12.42 -10.89 6.97
N TRP A 382 11.49 -11.84 6.85
CA TRP A 382 10.91 -12.24 5.56
C TRP A 382 10.14 -11.11 4.86
N LEU A 383 9.72 -10.10 5.62
CA LEU A 383 8.92 -8.99 5.14
C LEU A 383 9.82 -7.86 4.63
N TYR A 384 10.74 -7.38 5.48
CA TYR A 384 11.56 -6.20 5.22
C TYR A 384 12.92 -6.53 4.58
N GLY A 385 13.48 -7.71 4.85
CA GLY A 385 14.82 -8.11 4.41
C GLY A 385 14.90 -8.68 3.00
N THR A 386 13.78 -9.12 2.41
CA THR A 386 13.80 -9.66 1.05
C THR A 386 14.01 -8.54 0.03
N GLU A 387 15.02 -8.68 -0.82
CA GLU A 387 15.11 -7.87 -2.03
C GLU A 387 14.18 -8.44 -3.11
N PRO A 388 13.49 -7.60 -3.91
CA PRO A 388 12.70 -8.08 -5.05
C PRO A 388 13.51 -8.91 -6.07
N HIS A 389 14.85 -8.88 -6.00
CA HIS A 389 15.78 -9.43 -6.98
C HIS A 389 16.43 -10.76 -6.59
N GLU A 390 16.13 -11.36 -5.43
CA GLU A 390 16.73 -12.67 -5.10
C GLU A 390 16.31 -13.80 -6.07
N ALA A 391 15.45 -13.51 -7.05
CA ALA A 391 15.18 -14.35 -8.23
C ALA A 391 15.26 -13.61 -9.60
N GLY A 392 15.79 -12.38 -9.68
CA GLY A 392 15.82 -11.55 -10.90
C GLY A 392 17.12 -10.75 -11.09
N PRO A 393 17.34 -10.08 -12.25
CA PRO A 393 18.60 -9.37 -12.51
C PRO A 393 18.83 -8.22 -11.52
N PRO A 394 20.09 -7.92 -11.16
CA PRO A 394 20.42 -6.95 -10.12
C PRO A 394 19.97 -5.52 -10.47
N MET A 395 19.66 -4.75 -9.43
CA MET A 395 19.30 -3.34 -9.54
C MET A 395 20.44 -2.50 -10.10
N PRO A 396 20.16 -1.48 -10.93
CA PRO A 396 21.17 -0.50 -11.28
C PRO A 396 21.60 0.29 -10.04
N ALA A 397 22.90 0.65 -9.98
CA ALA A 397 23.43 1.53 -8.95
C ALA A 397 22.67 2.86 -8.92
N PRO A 398 22.47 3.47 -7.73
CA PRO A 398 21.87 4.80 -7.64
C PRO A 398 22.68 5.78 -8.50
N ILE A 399 21.99 6.49 -9.39
CA ILE A 399 22.60 7.53 -10.23
C ILE A 399 22.89 8.72 -9.31
N ALA A 400 24.17 9.08 -9.17
CA ALA A 400 24.59 10.21 -8.37
C ALA A 400 23.78 11.47 -8.73
N ALA A 401 23.25 12.14 -7.71
CA ALA A 401 22.58 13.42 -7.88
C ALA A 401 23.48 14.35 -8.68
N VAL A 402 22.98 14.84 -9.81
CA VAL A 402 23.68 15.83 -10.63
C VAL A 402 23.79 17.09 -9.77
N ALA A 403 24.95 17.30 -9.15
CA ALA A 403 25.30 18.55 -8.52
C ALA A 403 25.20 19.65 -9.59
N GLY A 404 24.23 20.54 -9.41
CA GLY A 404 24.03 21.68 -10.31
C GLY A 404 25.30 22.50 -10.39
N VAL A 405 25.79 22.68 -11.62
CA VAL A 405 26.75 23.73 -11.96
C VAL A 405 25.98 25.04 -11.97
N GLY A 406 26.32 25.92 -11.03
CA GLY A 406 25.85 27.30 -10.93
C GLY A 406 26.71 28.05 -9.94
#